data_AF-A0A2I0P153-F1
#
_entry.id   AF-A0A2I0P153-F1
#
_cell.length_a   1.000
_cell.length_b   1.000
_cell.length_c   1.000
_cell.angle_alpha   90.00
_cell.angle_beta   90.00
_cell.angle_gamma   90.00
#
_symmetry.space_group_name_H-M   'P 1'
#
loop_
_entity.id
_entity.type
_entity.pdbx_description
1 polymer ?
#
loop_
_entity_poly.entity_id
_entity_poly.type
_entity_poly.pdbx_seq_one_letter_code
_entity_poly.pdbx_strand_id
1 'polypeptide(L)'
;MTWTPPGRNCGACGLESCDKFIDEVRKGTHTELDCPYYITDTSHSSPEFVSPSYPDKDILGNPIEFVLEPLPGEISARKLLLPFRPDLVEKWEI
;
A
#
# COMPACT_ATOMS: atom_id res chain seq x y z
N MET A 1 -13.97 14.81 12.65
CA MET A 1 -12.85 13.85 12.53
C MET A 1 -11.60 14.66 12.26
N THR A 2 -10.58 14.57 13.13
CA THR A 2 -9.35 15.39 13.06
C THR A 2 -8.15 14.59 12.54
N TRP A 3 -8.29 13.28 12.41
CA TRP A 3 -7.21 12.42 11.92
C TRP A 3 -7.29 12.25 10.40
N THR A 4 -6.12 12.17 9.76
CA THR A 4 -5.96 11.93 8.33
C THR A 4 -5.08 10.70 8.14
N PRO A 5 -5.47 9.74 7.28
CA PRO A 5 -4.66 8.56 6.98
C PRO A 5 -3.30 8.95 6.37
N PRO A 6 -2.31 8.03 6.39
CA PRO A 6 -0.91 8.35 6.06
C PRO A 6 -0.65 8.61 4.56
N GLY A 7 -1.65 8.58 3.68
CA GLY A 7 -1.49 8.83 2.24
C GLY A 7 -0.73 7.75 1.47
N ARG A 8 -0.48 6.58 2.08
CA ARG A 8 0.34 5.50 1.49
C ARG A 8 -0.36 4.68 0.40
N ASN A 9 -1.69 4.75 0.31
CA ASN A 9 -2.49 3.92 -0.60
C ASN A 9 -2.12 2.41 -0.54
N CYS A 10 -1.82 1.92 0.67
CA CYS A 10 -1.23 0.60 0.87
C CYS A 10 -2.22 -0.58 0.74
N GLY A 11 -3.52 -0.31 0.67
CA GLY A 11 -4.55 -1.35 0.60
C GLY A 11 -4.79 -2.14 1.89
N ALA A 12 -4.10 -1.86 2.99
CA ALA A 12 -4.18 -2.68 4.21
C ALA A 12 -5.56 -2.64 4.89
N CYS A 13 -6.33 -1.56 4.71
CA CYS A 13 -7.72 -1.46 5.14
C CYS A 13 -8.72 -2.01 4.11
N GLY A 14 -8.26 -2.62 3.01
CA GLY A 14 -9.13 -3.17 1.96
C GLY A 14 -9.60 -2.15 0.91
N LEU A 15 -9.09 -0.92 0.94
CA LEU A 15 -9.44 0.13 -0.03
C LEU A 15 -8.19 0.61 -0.80
N GLU A 16 -8.37 0.93 -2.07
CA GLU A 16 -7.28 1.28 -3.01
C GLU A 16 -6.57 2.60 -2.68
N SER A 17 -7.20 3.50 -1.92
CA SER A 17 -6.59 4.78 -1.56
C SER A 17 -7.02 5.27 -0.19
N CYS A 18 -6.15 6.08 0.41
CA CYS A 18 -6.42 6.78 1.66
C CYS A 18 -7.61 7.76 1.52
N ASP A 19 -7.82 8.34 0.35
CA ASP A 19 -8.96 9.21 0.07
C ASP A 19 -10.27 8.44 0.08
N LYS A 20 -10.34 7.29 -0.64
CA LYS A 20 -11.52 6.42 -0.61
C LYS A 20 -11.80 5.90 0.79
N PHE A 21 -10.76 5.59 1.55
CA PHE A 21 -10.91 5.19 2.95
C PHE A 21 -11.56 6.27 3.81
N ILE A 22 -11.12 7.53 3.68
CA ILE A 22 -11.77 8.65 4.40
C ILE A 22 -13.22 8.84 3.96
N ASP A 23 -13.55 8.65 2.69
CA ASP A 23 -14.93 8.74 2.23
C ASP A 23 -15.82 7.64 2.83
N GLU A 24 -15.31 6.41 2.98
CA GLU A 24 -16.03 5.32 3.64
C GLU A 24 -16.15 5.53 5.17
N VAL A 25 -15.12 6.08 5.81
CA VAL A 25 -15.21 6.49 7.23
C VAL A 25 -16.28 7.57 7.42
N ARG A 26 -16.38 8.55 6.52
CA ARG A 26 -17.45 9.57 6.55
C ARG A 26 -18.84 8.98 6.35
N LYS A 27 -18.97 7.90 5.58
CA LYS A 27 -20.23 7.16 5.39
C LYS A 27 -20.58 6.24 6.57
N GLY A 28 -19.64 6.00 7.48
CA GLY A 28 -19.81 5.10 8.62
C GLY A 28 -19.71 3.61 8.27
N THR A 29 -19.21 3.27 7.08
CA THR A 29 -18.95 1.87 6.65
C THR A 29 -17.57 1.40 7.10
N HIS A 30 -16.68 2.32 7.48
CA HIS A 30 -15.39 2.08 8.10
C HIS A 30 -15.20 2.98 9.32
N THR A 31 -14.23 2.63 10.14
CA THR A 31 -13.75 3.40 11.30
C THR A 31 -12.25 3.68 11.15
N GLU A 32 -11.75 4.69 11.85
CA GLU A 32 -10.32 5.02 11.81
C GLU A 32 -9.43 3.84 12.25
N LEU A 33 -9.93 3.00 13.15
CA LEU A 33 -9.27 1.79 13.66
C LEU A 33 -9.00 0.73 12.58
N ASP A 34 -9.71 0.78 11.44
CA ASP A 34 -9.48 -0.15 10.33
C ASP A 34 -8.17 0.17 9.58
N CYS A 35 -7.60 1.36 9.79
CA CYS A 35 -6.28 1.67 9.27
C CYS A 35 -5.20 1.18 10.26
N PRO A 36 -4.26 0.31 9.86
CA PRO A 36 -3.19 -0.17 10.75
C PRO A 36 -2.21 0.93 11.17
N TYR A 37 -2.30 2.11 10.54
CA TYR A 37 -1.49 3.29 10.88
C TYR A 37 -2.26 4.29 11.74
N TYR A 38 -3.50 3.98 12.14
CA TYR A 38 -4.20 4.76 13.14
C TYR A 38 -3.62 4.43 14.51
N ILE A 39 -2.88 5.39 15.08
CA ILE A 39 -2.25 5.27 16.40
C ILE A 39 -3.10 6.11 17.36
N THR A 40 -3.62 5.47 18.41
CA THR A 40 -4.38 6.14 19.49
C THR A 40 -3.48 6.84 20.51
N ASP A 41 -2.19 6.49 20.53
CA ASP A 41 -1.20 6.97 21.48
C ASP A 41 -0.34 8.09 20.88
N THR A 42 -0.50 9.32 21.39
CA THR A 42 0.20 10.53 20.89
C THR A 42 1.70 10.55 21.18
N SER A 43 2.25 9.52 21.83
CA SER A 43 3.67 9.40 22.17
C SER A 43 4.56 9.06 20.98
N HIS A 44 3.96 8.57 19.88
CA HIS A 44 4.65 8.35 18.62
C HIS A 44 4.20 9.41 17.62
N SER A 45 5.11 10.33 17.30
CA SER A 45 4.95 11.24 16.17
C SER A 45 4.57 10.44 14.93
N SER A 46 3.39 10.74 14.38
CA SER A 46 2.93 10.20 13.11
C SER A 46 4.05 10.34 12.09
N PRO A 47 4.52 9.25 11.44
CA PRO A 47 5.62 9.35 10.50
C PRO A 47 5.30 10.41 9.45
N GLU A 48 6.23 11.35 9.26
CA GLU A 48 6.06 12.45 8.32
C GLU A 48 5.67 11.91 6.95
N PHE A 49 4.66 12.57 6.41
CA PHE A 49 4.11 12.32 5.10
C PHE A 49 5.21 12.38 4.05
N VAL A 50 5.42 11.26 3.38
CA VAL A 50 6.11 11.24 2.10
C VAL A 50 5.04 10.80 1.11
N SER A 51 4.49 11.77 0.37
CA SER A 51 3.82 11.49 -0.90
C SER A 51 4.59 10.39 -1.64
N PRO A 52 3.95 9.45 -2.36
CA PRO A 52 4.64 8.40 -3.09
C PRO A 52 5.45 9.01 -4.25
N SER A 53 6.56 9.65 -3.89
CA SER A 53 7.65 10.08 -4.74
C SER A 53 8.56 8.88 -4.76
N TYR A 54 8.44 8.07 -5.80
CA TYR A 54 9.44 7.06 -6.07
C TYR A 54 10.76 7.80 -6.25
N PRO A 55 11.77 7.56 -5.40
CA PRO A 55 13.07 8.18 -5.61
C PRO A 55 13.61 7.70 -6.96
N ASP A 56 14.36 8.54 -7.66
CA ASP A 56 14.99 8.13 -8.92
C ASP A 56 15.96 6.95 -8.74
N LYS A 57 16.38 6.70 -7.49
CA LYS A 57 17.39 5.71 -7.11
C LYS A 57 16.97 4.87 -5.91
N ASP A 58 17.43 3.62 -5.88
CA ASP A 58 17.30 2.71 -4.75
C ASP A 58 18.22 3.09 -3.57
N ILE A 59 18.17 2.29 -2.49
CA ILE A 59 18.97 2.52 -1.27
C ILE A 59 20.49 2.40 -1.50
N LEU A 60 20.91 1.83 -2.63
CA LEU A 60 22.31 1.67 -3.04
C LEU A 60 22.73 2.71 -4.09
N GLY A 61 21.82 3.58 -4.54
CA GLY A 61 22.06 4.60 -5.55
C GLY A 61 21.89 4.15 -7.00
N ASN A 62 21.36 2.95 -7.25
CA ASN A 62 21.05 2.47 -8.59
C ASN A 62 19.74 3.09 -9.09
N PRO A 63 19.59 3.40 -10.39
CA PRO A 63 18.34 3.91 -10.93
C PRO A 63 17.21 2.88 -10.78
N ILE A 64 16.00 3.35 -10.43
CA ILE A 64 14.79 2.50 -10.44
C ILE A 64 14.29 2.38 -11.87
N GLU A 65 14.31 1.17 -12.44
CA GLU A 65 13.91 0.93 -13.84
C GLU A 65 12.40 0.76 -14.02
N PHE A 66 11.71 0.21 -13.02
CA PHE A 66 10.26 0.04 -13.02
C PHE A 66 9.70 0.00 -11.60
N VAL A 67 8.40 0.27 -11.49
CA VAL A 67 7.62 0.13 -10.25
C VAL A 67 6.50 -0.88 -10.52
N LEU A 68 6.26 -1.75 -9.55
CA LEU A 68 5.18 -2.73 -9.62
C LEU A 68 3.87 -2.10 -9.15
N GLU A 69 2.90 -2.07 -10.04
CA GLU A 69 1.52 -1.72 -9.75
C GLU A 69 0.72 -2.94 -9.24
N PRO A 70 -0.43 -2.74 -8.58
CA PRO A 70 -1.37 -3.82 -8.29
C PRO A 70 -1.76 -4.59 -9.55
N LEU A 71 -1.88 -5.92 -9.46
CA LEU A 71 -2.40 -6.72 -10.58
C LEU A 71 -3.90 -6.45 -10.78
N PRO A 72 -4.47 -6.74 -11.96
CA PRO A 72 -5.90 -6.58 -12.19
C PRO A 72 -6.76 -7.29 -11.13
N GLY A 73 -7.62 -6.53 -10.47
CA GLY A 73 -8.50 -7.02 -9.39
C GLY A 73 -7.88 -7.03 -8.00
N GLU A 74 -6.61 -6.63 -7.84
CA GLU A 74 -5.96 -6.49 -6.54
C GLU A 74 -6.01 -5.04 -6.05
N ILE A 75 -6.10 -4.86 -4.72
CA ILE A 75 -6.22 -3.55 -4.07
C ILE A 75 -4.84 -2.88 -3.90
N SER A 76 -3.78 -3.67 -3.79
CA SER A 76 -2.41 -3.17 -3.66
C SER A 76 -1.40 -4.14 -4.31
N ALA A 77 -0.21 -3.64 -4.60
CA ALA A 77 0.87 -4.46 -5.15
C ALA A 77 1.27 -5.56 -4.15
N ARG A 78 1.56 -6.76 -4.67
CA ARG A 78 1.96 -7.90 -3.83
C ARG A 78 3.32 -7.62 -3.17
N LYS A 79 3.38 -7.75 -1.85
CA LYS A 79 4.64 -7.67 -1.08
C LYS A 79 5.65 -8.76 -1.50
N LEU A 80 5.16 -9.91 -1.92
CA LEU A 80 5.95 -11.05 -2.36
C LEU A 80 5.48 -11.46 -3.76
N LEU A 81 6.36 -11.32 -4.74
CA LEU A 81 6.24 -12.06 -5.98
C LEU A 81 7.00 -13.36 -5.79
N LEU A 82 6.30 -14.49 -5.92
CA LEU A 82 6.94 -15.80 -6.02
C LEU A 82 7.13 -16.08 -7.51
N PRO A 83 8.30 -15.77 -8.09
CA PRO A 83 8.52 -15.89 -9.53
C PRO A 83 8.46 -17.34 -10.00
N PHE A 84 8.64 -18.31 -9.10
CA PHE A 84 8.79 -19.70 -9.45
C PHE A 84 7.68 -20.57 -8.85
N ARG A 85 6.74 -20.93 -9.72
CA ARG A 85 5.81 -22.04 -9.51
C ARG A 85 6.24 -23.16 -10.45
N PRO A 86 7.06 -24.12 -9.98
CA PRO A 86 7.62 -25.17 -10.85
C PRO A 86 6.53 -25.91 -11.64
N ASP A 87 5.39 -26.13 -10.98
CA ASP A 87 4.21 -26.76 -11.57
C ASP A 87 3.61 -25.99 -12.74
N LEU A 88 3.68 -24.65 -12.73
CA LEU A 88 3.17 -23.81 -13.82
C LEU A 88 4.19 -23.68 -14.95
N VAL A 89 5.48 -23.65 -14.64
CA VAL A 89 6.57 -23.62 -15.63
C VAL A 89 6.54 -24.89 -16.47
N GLU A 90 6.49 -26.06 -15.82
CA GLU A 90 6.35 -27.35 -16.49
C GLU A 90 5.06 -27.45 -17.32
N LYS A 91 3.93 -26.94 -16.79
CA LYS A 91 2.64 -26.98 -17.48
C LYS A 91 2.55 -26.02 -18.68
N TRP A 92 3.25 -24.89 -18.62
CA TRP A 92 3.20 -23.85 -19.65
C TRP A 92 4.36 -23.92 -20.66
N GLU A 93 5.25 -24.91 -20.53
CA GLU A 93 6.39 -25.16 -21.44
C GLU A 93 7.29 -23.93 -21.65
N ILE A 94 7.51 -23.16 -20.58
CA ILE A 94 8.42 -22.00 -20.50
C ILE A 94 9.65 -22.30 -19.65
#